data_AF-A0A920GGL8-F1
#
_entry.id   AF-A0A920GGL8-F1
#
_cell.length_a   1.000
_cell.length_b   1.000
_cell.length_c   1.000
_cell.angle_alpha   90.00
_cell.angle_beta   90.00
_cell.angle_gamma   90.00
#
_symmetry.space_group_name_H-M   'P 1'
#
loop_
_entity.id
_entity.type
_entity.pdbx_description
1 polymer ?
#
loop_
_entity_poly.entity_id
_entity_poly.type
_entity_poly.pdbx_seq_one_letter_code
_entity_poly.pdbx_strand_id
1 'polypeptide(L)'
;MVADKVEVISKGIGTKKSHHWTSDGQSSFTISETDKDVDGTEITLHIKKDEKDYLDTFRIENIVKKYSDHIPYPVKLIEDGKENEVKSLNSASALWMRNKKDIKSEQYEEFYNHLGGIGKPWKTIHNTTEGIVSFTNLLFIPEMKPFDLFNPDRKTSVKLYTNRVFITDECEDLLPSYLRFIKGVVDGRMI
;
A
#
# COMPACT_ATOMS: atom_id res chain seq x y z
N MET A 1 -7.31 16.93 -9.44
CA MET A 1 -6.19 17.14 -8.49
C MET A 1 -6.64 18.10 -7.42
N VAL A 2 -6.49 17.71 -6.14
CA VAL A 2 -7.03 18.39 -4.95
C VAL A 2 -6.11 19.48 -4.37
N ALA A 3 -4.84 19.50 -4.78
CA ALA A 3 -3.84 20.45 -4.34
C ALA A 3 -3.36 21.34 -5.50
N ASP A 4 -2.96 22.59 -5.21
CA ASP A 4 -2.31 23.51 -6.17
C ASP A 4 -0.78 23.48 -6.07
N LYS A 5 -0.24 23.00 -4.95
CA LYS A 5 1.18 22.75 -4.73
C LYS A 5 1.38 21.49 -3.90
N VAL A 6 2.40 20.71 -4.26
CA VAL A 6 2.85 19.56 -3.49
C VAL A 6 4.30 19.78 -3.08
N GLU A 7 4.61 19.42 -1.84
CA GLU A 7 5.97 19.41 -1.30
C GLU A 7 6.28 18.02 -0.75
N VAL A 8 7.49 17.55 -1.00
CA VAL A 8 7.97 16.25 -0.52
C VAL A 8 9.34 16.43 0.10
N ILE A 9 9.50 16.05 1.37
CA ILE A 9 10.79 16.02 2.05
C ILE A 9 11.12 14.56 2.37
N SER A 10 12.14 14.02 1.72
CA SER A 10 12.52 12.61 1.86
C SER A 10 13.98 12.46 2.29
N LYS A 11 14.21 11.55 3.24
CA LYS A 11 15.53 11.11 3.70
C LYS A 11 15.58 9.59 3.65
N GLY A 12 16.51 9.05 2.88
CA GLY A 12 16.75 7.61 2.82
C GLY A 12 17.42 7.11 4.10
N ILE A 13 17.10 5.87 4.51
CA ILE A 13 17.73 5.24 5.66
C ILE A 13 19.25 5.19 5.45
N GLY A 14 20.01 5.63 6.45
CA GLY A 14 21.48 5.64 6.42
C GLY A 14 22.09 6.73 5.52
N THR A 15 21.28 7.62 4.95
CA THR A 15 21.77 8.76 4.17
C THR A 15 21.99 9.98 5.06
N LYS A 16 23.02 10.77 4.74
CA LYS A 16 23.31 12.04 5.46
C LYS A 16 22.51 13.21 4.91
N LYS A 17 22.06 13.12 3.66
CA LYS A 17 21.39 14.20 2.94
C LYS A 17 19.91 13.89 2.84
N SER A 18 19.08 14.92 2.98
CA SER A 18 17.67 14.85 2.63
C SER A 18 17.39 15.79 1.47
N HIS A 19 16.31 15.50 0.75
CA HIS A 19 15.93 16.26 -0.44
C HIS A 19 14.53 16.82 -0.28
N HIS A 20 14.36 18.08 -0.69
CA HIS A 20 13.08 18.74 -0.84
C HIS A 20 12.72 18.78 -2.32
N TRP A 21 11.55 18.25 -2.64
CA TRP A 21 10.95 18.34 -3.96
C TRP A 21 9.67 19.18 -3.86
N THR A 22 9.44 20.07 -4.82
CA THR A 22 8.16 20.80 -4.91
C THR A 22 7.73 21.02 -6.35
N SER A 23 6.41 21.00 -6.57
CA SER A 23 5.78 21.30 -7.87
C SER A 23 4.37 21.84 -7.69
N ASP A 24 3.94 22.68 -8.63
CA ASP A 24 2.56 23.14 -8.82
C ASP A 24 1.76 22.26 -9.80
N GLY A 25 2.40 21.21 -10.35
CA GLY A 25 1.79 20.27 -11.29
C GLY A 25 1.58 20.82 -12.71
N GLN A 26 2.09 21.99 -13.06
CA GLN A 26 1.89 22.59 -14.38
C GLN A 26 2.96 22.20 -15.40
N SER A 27 4.23 22.51 -15.12
CA SER A 27 5.29 22.34 -16.13
C SER A 27 6.64 21.91 -15.59
N SER A 28 6.93 22.18 -14.31
CA SER A 28 8.24 21.89 -13.73
C SER A 28 8.14 21.52 -12.26
N PHE A 29 9.24 20.99 -11.75
CA PHE A 29 9.47 20.75 -10.34
C PHE A 29 10.87 21.23 -9.98
N THR A 30 11.10 21.50 -8.71
CA THR A 30 12.43 21.83 -8.18
C THR A 30 12.86 20.78 -7.16
N ILE A 31 14.15 20.46 -7.16
CA ILE A 31 14.79 19.61 -6.16
C ILE A 31 15.93 20.38 -5.53
N SER A 32 15.98 20.41 -4.20
CA SER A 32 17.10 20.97 -3.42
C SER A 32 17.50 20.04 -2.29
N GLU A 33 18.73 20.17 -1.81
CA GLU A 33 19.13 19.56 -0.55
C GLU A 33 18.48 20.30 0.61
N THR A 34 18.11 19.58 1.65
CA THR A 34 17.53 20.11 2.90
C THR A 34 18.01 19.26 4.07
N ASP A 35 17.75 19.74 5.27
CA ASP A 35 17.93 18.98 6.50
C ASP A 35 16.62 18.33 6.93
N LYS A 36 16.71 17.09 7.39
CA LYS A 36 15.63 16.32 8.00
C LYS A 36 16.25 15.40 9.04
N ASP A 37 15.78 15.48 10.27
CA ASP A 37 16.35 14.69 11.36
C ASP A 37 15.96 13.21 11.23
N VAL A 38 14.70 12.95 10.87
CA VAL A 38 14.10 11.61 10.85
C VAL A 38 14.10 11.01 9.45
N ASP A 39 14.43 9.73 9.35
CA ASP A 39 14.33 8.97 8.10
C ASP A 39 12.87 8.86 7.61
N GLY A 40 12.69 8.71 6.30
CA GLY A 40 11.38 8.53 5.66
C GLY A 40 10.94 9.74 4.85
N THR A 41 9.66 9.77 4.47
CA THR A 41 9.10 10.73 3.52
C THR A 41 7.94 11.50 4.15
N GLU A 42 7.99 12.81 4.03
CA GLU A 42 6.91 13.74 4.39
C GLU A 42 6.33 14.31 3.11
N ILE A 43 5.01 14.30 2.97
CA ILE A 43 4.30 14.83 1.80
C ILE A 43 3.29 15.85 2.29
N THR A 44 3.44 17.09 1.83
CA THR A 44 2.56 18.20 2.17
C THR A 44 1.75 18.61 0.93
N LEU A 45 0.43 18.56 1.06
CA LEU A 45 -0.51 18.94 0.01
C LEU A 45 -1.11 20.32 0.36
N HIS A 46 -0.84 21.31 -0.48
CA HIS A 46 -1.49 22.63 -0.37
C HIS A 46 -2.87 22.55 -1.03
N ILE A 47 -3.91 22.35 -0.22
CA ILE A 47 -5.27 22.09 -0.69
C ILE A 47 -5.86 23.33 -1.36
N LYS A 48 -6.48 23.14 -2.53
CA LYS A 48 -7.13 24.24 -3.26
C LYS A 48 -8.30 24.83 -2.49
N LYS A 49 -8.63 26.08 -2.78
CA LYS A 49 -9.71 26.83 -2.09
C LYS A 49 -11.09 26.19 -2.24
N ASP A 50 -11.32 25.46 -3.33
CA ASP A 50 -12.55 24.74 -3.67
C ASP A 50 -12.59 23.29 -3.15
N GLU A 51 -11.47 22.78 -2.62
CA GLU A 51 -11.32 21.38 -2.18
C GLU A 51 -11.20 21.26 -0.64
N LYS A 52 -11.75 22.24 0.09
CA LYS A 52 -11.66 22.32 1.56
C LYS A 52 -12.25 21.13 2.30
N ASP A 53 -13.11 20.35 1.65
CA ASP A 53 -13.61 19.08 2.17
C ASP A 53 -12.47 18.15 2.63
N TYR A 54 -11.30 18.20 1.98
CA TYR A 54 -10.14 17.39 2.34
C TYR A 54 -9.40 17.88 3.60
N LEU A 55 -9.88 18.96 4.22
CA LEU A 55 -9.43 19.44 5.54
C LEU A 55 -10.38 19.01 6.67
N ASP A 56 -11.52 18.38 6.35
CA ASP A 56 -12.47 17.87 7.33
C ASP A 56 -11.99 16.54 7.92
N THR A 57 -11.79 16.49 9.24
CA THR A 57 -11.34 15.29 9.95
C THR A 57 -12.22 14.08 9.62
N PHE A 58 -13.55 14.23 9.67
CA PHE A 58 -14.46 13.09 9.47
C PHE A 58 -14.33 12.49 8.07
N ARG A 59 -14.17 13.34 7.04
CA ARG A 59 -13.90 12.90 5.67
C ARG A 59 -12.55 12.18 5.58
N ILE A 60 -11.48 12.73 6.16
CA ILE A 60 -10.16 12.09 6.18
C ILE A 60 -10.24 10.71 6.84
N GLU A 61 -10.89 10.61 7.99
CA GLU A 61 -11.08 9.33 8.69
C GLU A 61 -11.78 8.30 7.82
N ASN A 62 -12.84 8.69 7.10
CA ASN A 62 -13.56 7.79 6.21
C ASN A 62 -12.73 7.37 5.00
N ILE A 63 -11.95 8.29 4.42
CA ILE A 63 -11.03 7.97 3.32
C ILE A 63 -9.99 6.96 3.79
N VAL A 64 -9.34 7.22 4.94
CA VAL A 64 -8.30 6.33 5.49
C VAL A 64 -8.89 4.97 5.86
N LYS A 65 -10.05 4.92 6.51
CA LYS A 65 -10.74 3.65 6.81
C LYS A 65 -11.06 2.88 5.54
N LYS A 66 -11.59 3.55 4.52
CA LYS A 66 -11.93 2.90 3.25
C LYS A 66 -10.69 2.27 2.59
N TYR A 67 -9.62 3.03 2.44
CA TYR A 67 -8.48 2.59 1.63
C TYR A 67 -7.33 1.95 2.39
N SER A 68 -7.31 2.03 3.73
CA SER A 68 -6.16 1.58 4.54
C SER A 68 -6.51 0.56 5.62
N ASP A 69 -7.78 0.17 5.79
CA ASP A 69 -8.17 -0.82 6.82
C ASP A 69 -7.57 -2.21 6.58
N HIS A 70 -7.21 -2.51 5.33
CA HIS A 70 -6.54 -3.76 4.94
C HIS A 70 -5.00 -3.68 4.94
N ILE A 71 -4.43 -2.50 5.26
CA ILE A 71 -2.98 -2.27 5.27
C ILE A 71 -2.44 -2.66 6.66
N PRO A 72 -1.37 -3.47 6.74
CA PRO A 72 -0.83 -3.96 8.01
C PRO A 72 -0.04 -2.90 8.81
N TYR A 73 0.13 -1.70 8.25
CA TYR A 73 0.82 -0.58 8.90
C TYR A 73 -0.18 0.37 9.56
N PRO A 74 0.07 0.82 10.80
CA PRO A 74 -0.83 1.73 11.48
C PRO A 74 -0.81 3.11 10.81
N VAL A 75 -1.99 3.58 10.40
CA VAL A 75 -2.20 4.93 9.88
C VAL A 75 -2.73 5.78 11.03
N LYS A 76 -1.94 6.78 11.41
CA LYS A 76 -2.21 7.65 12.55
C LYS A 76 -2.67 9.02 12.06
N LEU A 77 -3.65 9.59 12.75
CA LEU A 77 -4.09 10.97 12.59
C LEU A 77 -3.55 11.80 13.74
N ILE A 78 -2.99 12.96 13.40
CA ILE A 78 -2.57 13.99 14.33
C ILE A 78 -3.32 15.26 13.92
N GLU A 79 -4.12 15.81 14.84
CA GLU A 79 -4.81 17.08 14.62
C GLU A 79 -3.95 18.25 15.09
N ASP A 80 -4.04 19.37 14.37
CA ASP A 80 -3.37 20.61 14.76
C ASP A 80 -3.85 21.07 16.15
N GLY A 81 -2.91 21.43 17.02
CA GLY A 81 -3.17 21.77 18.42
C GLY A 81 -3.47 20.58 19.34
N LYS A 82 -3.48 19.33 18.85
CA LYS A 82 -3.68 18.11 19.66
C LYS A 82 -2.60 17.05 19.38
N GLU A 83 -1.35 17.48 19.40
CA GLU A 83 -0.19 16.64 19.11
C GLU A 83 -0.09 15.40 20.03
N ASN A 84 -0.65 15.48 21.24
CA ASN A 84 -0.67 14.38 22.21
C ASN A 84 -1.81 13.36 21.98
N GLU A 85 -2.81 13.66 21.14
CA GLU A 85 -3.97 12.79 20.89
C GLU A 85 -3.84 12.06 19.54
N VAL A 86 -2.87 11.15 19.47
CA VAL A 86 -2.62 10.38 18.24
C VAL A 86 -3.64 9.25 18.09
N LYS A 87 -4.52 9.37 17.09
CA LYS A 87 -5.59 8.38 16.82
C LYS A 87 -5.19 7.41 15.71
N SER A 88 -5.25 6.10 15.96
CA SER A 88 -5.11 5.10 14.90
C SER A 88 -6.42 5.00 14.12
N LEU A 89 -6.35 5.19 12.80
CA LEU A 89 -7.52 5.22 11.93
C LEU A 89 -7.86 3.87 11.30
N ASN A 90 -6.87 3.02 11.07
CA ASN A 90 -7.05 1.67 10.53
C ASN A 90 -6.87 0.60 11.62
N SER A 91 -7.41 -0.60 11.36
CA SER A 91 -7.25 -1.76 12.24
C SER A 91 -5.83 -2.34 12.24
N ALA A 92 -4.97 -1.94 11.28
CA ALA A 92 -3.63 -2.49 11.04
C ALA A 92 -3.62 -4.04 10.94
N SER A 93 -4.77 -4.63 10.59
CA SER A 93 -4.92 -6.07 10.47
C SER A 93 -4.66 -6.48 9.02
N ALA A 94 -3.68 -7.35 8.83
CA ALA A 94 -3.40 -7.94 7.52
C ALA A 94 -4.66 -8.65 6.98
N LEU A 95 -5.16 -8.23 5.81
CA LEU A 95 -6.42 -8.74 5.26
C LEU A 95 -6.45 -10.27 5.12
N TRP A 96 -5.33 -10.87 4.71
CA TRP A 96 -5.17 -12.32 4.56
C TRP A 96 -5.20 -13.08 5.89
N MET A 97 -5.10 -12.40 7.03
CA MET A 97 -5.19 -13.04 8.36
C MET A 97 -6.61 -13.01 8.93
N ARG A 98 -7.53 -12.27 8.31
CA ARG A 98 -8.93 -12.18 8.74
C ARG A 98 -9.70 -13.42 8.27
N ASN A 99 -10.72 -13.82 9.02
CA ASN A 99 -11.58 -14.91 8.61
C ASN A 99 -12.32 -14.54 7.32
N LYS A 100 -12.37 -15.45 6.34
CA LYS A 100 -13.01 -15.22 5.05
C LYS A 100 -14.46 -14.75 5.16
N LYS A 101 -15.18 -15.17 6.21
CA LYS A 101 -16.57 -14.79 6.48
C LYS A 101 -16.73 -13.31 6.86
N ASP A 102 -15.68 -12.70 7.41
CA ASP A 102 -15.68 -11.33 7.91
C ASP A 102 -15.07 -10.34 6.90
N ILE A 103 -14.73 -10.82 5.70
CA ILE A 103 -14.13 -10.01 4.64
C ILE A 103 -15.17 -9.82 3.54
N LYS A 104 -15.52 -8.56 3.27
CA LYS A 104 -16.43 -8.21 2.18
C LYS A 104 -15.72 -8.26 0.83
N SER A 105 -16.48 -8.47 -0.24
CA SER A 105 -15.94 -8.50 -1.61
C SER A 105 -15.19 -7.21 -1.96
N GLU A 106 -15.72 -6.06 -1.54
CA GLU A 106 -15.12 -4.75 -1.78
C GLU A 106 -13.73 -4.63 -1.14
N GLN A 107 -13.52 -5.24 0.04
CA GLN A 107 -12.22 -5.22 0.71
C GLN A 107 -11.17 -6.06 -0.03
N TYR A 108 -11.58 -7.15 -0.65
CA TYR A 108 -10.69 -7.91 -1.54
C TYR A 108 -10.34 -7.12 -2.80
N GLU A 109 -11.31 -6.42 -3.39
CA GLU A 109 -11.10 -5.58 -4.57
C GLU A 109 -10.15 -4.42 -4.26
N GLU A 110 -10.34 -3.72 -3.14
CA GLU A 110 -9.45 -2.65 -2.68
C GLU A 110 -8.03 -3.15 -2.45
N PHE A 111 -7.86 -4.29 -1.77
CA PHE A 111 -6.55 -4.89 -1.55
C PHE A 111 -5.90 -5.35 -2.86
N TYR A 112 -6.66 -5.92 -3.79
CA TYR A 112 -6.17 -6.27 -5.12
C TYR A 112 -5.65 -5.03 -5.88
N ASN A 113 -6.39 -3.92 -5.84
CA ASN A 113 -5.97 -2.65 -6.45
C ASN A 113 -4.73 -2.06 -5.76
N HIS A 114 -4.61 -2.19 -4.43
CA HIS A 114 -3.41 -1.81 -3.69
C HIS A 114 -2.16 -2.57 -4.14
N LEU A 115 -2.30 -3.84 -4.55
CA LEU A 115 -1.21 -4.63 -5.14
C LEU A 115 -0.92 -4.28 -6.61
N GLY A 116 -1.49 -3.18 -7.12
CA GLY A 116 -1.38 -2.74 -8.50
C GLY A 116 -2.28 -3.54 -9.46
N GLY A 117 -3.32 -4.20 -8.94
CA GLY A 117 -4.45 -4.66 -9.75
C GLY A 117 -5.29 -3.50 -10.29
N ILE A 118 -6.21 -3.78 -11.20
CA ILE A 118 -7.15 -2.77 -11.72
C ILE A 118 -8.56 -3.34 -11.65
N GLY A 119 -9.44 -2.63 -10.93
CA GLY A 119 -10.85 -2.97 -10.78
C GLY A 119 -11.06 -4.22 -9.93
N LYS A 120 -11.86 -5.14 -10.47
CA LYS A 120 -12.24 -6.39 -9.80
C LYS A 120 -11.37 -7.55 -10.30
N PRO A 121 -10.89 -8.44 -9.41
CA PRO A 121 -10.24 -9.66 -9.84
C PRO A 121 -11.27 -10.64 -10.41
N TRP A 122 -10.92 -11.38 -11.46
CA TRP A 122 -11.75 -12.47 -11.97
C TRP A 122 -11.96 -13.55 -10.91
N LYS A 123 -10.93 -13.83 -10.12
CA LYS A 123 -10.99 -14.83 -9.06
C LYS A 123 -10.09 -14.43 -7.89
N THR A 124 -10.63 -14.62 -6.69
CA THR A 124 -9.91 -14.49 -5.42
C THR A 124 -9.69 -15.89 -4.83
N ILE A 125 -8.45 -16.20 -4.47
CA ILE A 125 -8.04 -17.44 -3.82
C ILE A 125 -7.46 -17.06 -2.47
N HIS A 126 -8.27 -17.22 -1.42
CA HIS A 126 -7.85 -17.00 -0.05
C HIS A 126 -7.88 -18.37 0.65
N ASN A 127 -6.77 -18.88 1.17
CA ASN A 127 -6.75 -20.08 1.99
C ASN A 127 -5.62 -20.08 3.04
N THR A 128 -5.89 -20.77 4.15
CA THR A 128 -4.90 -21.08 5.19
C THR A 128 -4.67 -22.58 5.15
N THR A 129 -3.40 -22.95 5.07
CA THR A 129 -2.95 -24.34 5.08
C THR A 129 -2.10 -24.53 6.32
N GLU A 130 -2.45 -25.54 7.12
CA GLU A 130 -1.68 -25.97 8.28
C GLU A 130 -1.12 -27.38 8.00
N GLY A 131 0.11 -27.63 8.39
CA GLY A 131 0.79 -28.89 8.13
C GLY A 131 2.31 -28.76 8.20
N ILE A 132 3.02 -29.61 7.46
CA ILE A 132 4.50 -29.59 7.35
C ILE A 132 4.98 -28.19 6.92
N VAL A 133 4.25 -27.57 5.99
CA VAL A 133 4.41 -26.15 5.65
C VAL A 133 3.11 -25.45 6.01
N SER A 134 3.19 -24.52 6.95
CA SER A 134 2.05 -23.72 7.38
C SER A 134 2.11 -22.34 6.72
N PHE A 135 1.08 -21.98 5.97
CA PHE A 135 1.03 -20.70 5.28
C PHE A 135 -0.41 -20.22 5.06
N THR A 136 -0.56 -18.91 4.86
CA THR A 136 -1.80 -18.30 4.40
C THR A 136 -1.54 -17.58 3.10
N ASN A 137 -2.38 -17.79 2.09
CA ASN A 137 -2.29 -17.09 0.82
C ASN A 137 -3.55 -16.26 0.56
N LEU A 138 -3.35 -15.14 -0.12
CA LEU A 138 -4.41 -14.34 -0.70
C LEU A 138 -3.97 -13.92 -2.09
N LEU A 139 -4.41 -14.69 -3.09
CA LEU A 139 -4.03 -14.56 -4.49
C LEU A 139 -5.23 -14.11 -5.32
N PHE A 140 -4.93 -13.39 -6.39
CA PHE A 140 -5.89 -12.81 -7.31
C PHE A 140 -5.50 -13.11 -8.75
N ILE A 141 -6.51 -13.49 -9.53
CA ILE A 141 -6.39 -13.62 -10.98
C ILE A 141 -7.00 -12.35 -11.59
N PRO A 142 -6.23 -11.56 -12.37
CA PRO A 142 -6.74 -10.38 -13.05
C PRO A 142 -7.90 -10.71 -14.00
N GLU A 143 -8.90 -9.83 -14.07
CA GLU A 143 -9.97 -9.91 -15.07
C GLU A 143 -9.47 -9.51 -16.46
N MET A 144 -8.63 -8.49 -16.53
CA MET A 144 -7.98 -8.08 -17.76
C MET A 144 -6.56 -8.62 -17.84
N LYS A 145 -6.17 -9.03 -19.05
CA LYS A 145 -4.80 -9.44 -19.35
C LYS A 145 -3.84 -8.25 -19.08
N PRO A 146 -2.78 -8.42 -18.26
CA PRO A 146 -1.75 -7.40 -18.10
C PRO A 146 -1.11 -7.04 -19.44
N PHE A 147 -0.86 -5.75 -19.66
CA PHE A 147 -0.27 -5.25 -20.93
C PHE A 147 1.14 -5.80 -21.17
N ASP A 148 1.90 -6.02 -20.10
CA ASP A 148 3.27 -6.51 -20.09
C ASP A 148 3.37 -8.04 -20.06
N LEU A 149 2.26 -8.78 -20.18
CA LEU A 149 2.23 -10.23 -19.97
C LEU A 149 3.22 -11.00 -20.85
N PHE A 150 3.51 -10.50 -22.06
CA PHE A 150 4.44 -11.12 -23.00
C PHE A 150 5.87 -10.57 -22.92
N ASN A 151 6.14 -9.60 -22.04
CA ASN A 151 7.49 -9.15 -21.80
C ASN A 151 8.32 -10.30 -21.19
N PRO A 152 9.46 -10.70 -21.81
CA PRO A 152 10.33 -11.73 -21.26
C PRO A 152 10.79 -11.42 -19.83
N ASP A 153 11.07 -10.15 -19.55
CA ASP A 153 11.59 -9.68 -18.25
C ASP A 153 10.52 -9.59 -17.16
N ARG A 154 9.27 -9.94 -17.47
CA ARG A 154 8.17 -9.87 -16.51
C ARG A 154 8.35 -10.91 -15.40
N LYS A 155 8.60 -10.43 -14.19
CA LYS A 155 8.64 -11.22 -12.94
C LYS A 155 7.25 -11.43 -12.33
N THR A 156 7.16 -12.43 -11.45
CA THR A 156 6.02 -12.61 -10.55
C THR A 156 5.88 -11.38 -9.64
N SER A 157 4.66 -11.07 -9.20
CA SER A 157 4.39 -9.92 -8.31
C SER A 157 3.65 -10.35 -7.06
N VAL A 158 3.94 -11.55 -6.56
CA VAL A 158 3.36 -12.07 -5.32
C VAL A 158 4.30 -11.72 -4.17
N LYS A 159 3.78 -11.02 -3.18
CA LYS A 159 4.55 -10.59 -2.02
C LYS A 159 4.68 -11.74 -1.02
N LEU A 160 5.91 -12.08 -0.67
CA LEU A 160 6.23 -13.04 0.38
C LEU A 160 6.32 -12.32 1.72
N TYR A 161 5.58 -12.84 2.68
CA TYR A 161 5.60 -12.47 4.09
C TYR A 161 6.01 -13.67 4.92
N THR A 162 6.64 -13.40 6.06
CA THR A 162 6.88 -14.39 7.11
C THR A 162 6.42 -13.80 8.43
N ASN A 163 5.51 -14.49 9.13
CA ASN A 163 4.95 -14.01 10.39
C ASN A 163 4.44 -12.55 10.29
N ARG A 164 3.74 -12.23 9.20
CA ARG A 164 3.21 -10.88 8.87
C ARG A 164 4.28 -9.81 8.59
N VAL A 165 5.56 -10.18 8.55
CA VAL A 165 6.66 -9.29 8.17
C VAL A 165 6.91 -9.45 6.67
N PHE A 166 6.89 -8.34 5.92
CA PHE A 166 7.22 -8.36 4.50
C PHE A 166 8.68 -8.78 4.31
N ILE A 167 8.92 -9.73 3.41
CA ILE A 167 10.26 -10.26 3.11
C ILE A 167 10.71 -9.76 1.74
N THR A 168 9.95 -10.08 0.70
CA THR A 168 10.28 -9.72 -0.69
C THR A 168 9.06 -9.88 -1.59
N ASP A 169 8.99 -9.13 -2.68
CA ASP A 169 8.08 -9.37 -3.79
C ASP A 169 8.81 -9.91 -5.04
N GLU A 170 10.12 -10.07 -4.95
CA GLU A 170 10.98 -10.69 -5.96
C GLU A 170 11.23 -12.17 -5.63
N CYS A 171 10.17 -12.97 -5.55
CA CYS A 171 10.26 -14.41 -5.32
C CYS A 171 9.78 -15.18 -6.56
N GLU A 172 10.70 -15.46 -7.48
CA GLU A 172 10.41 -16.19 -8.72
C GLU A 172 10.09 -17.66 -8.47
N ASP A 173 10.61 -18.25 -7.40
CA ASP A 173 10.38 -19.65 -7.04
C ASP A 173 8.99 -19.91 -6.44
N LEU A 174 8.26 -18.86 -6.04
CA LEU A 174 6.96 -19.00 -5.38
C LEU A 174 5.86 -19.45 -6.34
N LEU A 175 5.93 -19.00 -7.60
CA LEU A 175 4.98 -19.37 -8.64
C LEU A 175 5.72 -19.69 -9.92
N PRO A 176 5.30 -20.74 -10.66
CA PRO A 176 5.91 -21.03 -11.95
C PRO A 176 5.67 -19.89 -12.94
N SER A 177 6.59 -19.69 -13.87
CA SER A 177 6.60 -18.57 -14.82
C SER A 177 5.30 -18.44 -15.64
N TYR A 178 4.63 -19.55 -15.95
CA TYR A 178 3.35 -19.53 -16.66
C TYR A 178 2.18 -18.96 -15.84
N LEU A 179 2.35 -18.75 -14.52
CA LEU A 179 1.39 -18.09 -13.62
C LEU A 179 1.80 -16.68 -13.19
N ARG A 180 2.78 -16.05 -13.86
CA ARG A 180 3.29 -14.71 -13.52
C ARG A 180 2.27 -13.56 -13.57
N PHE A 181 1.07 -13.80 -14.09
CA PHE A 181 -0.04 -12.86 -14.06
C PHE A 181 -0.74 -12.77 -12.70
N ILE A 182 -0.55 -13.77 -11.82
CA ILE A 182 -1.16 -13.78 -10.50
C ILE A 182 -0.56 -12.67 -9.64
N LYS A 183 -1.43 -11.96 -8.91
CA LYS A 183 -1.06 -10.97 -7.91
C LYS A 183 -1.52 -11.44 -6.54
N GLY A 184 -0.84 -11.05 -5.48
CA GLY A 184 -1.28 -11.44 -4.15
C GLY A 184 -0.19 -11.43 -3.11
N VAL A 185 -0.47 -12.10 -2.00
CA VAL A 185 0.46 -12.31 -0.90
C VAL A 185 0.46 -13.77 -0.48
N VAL A 186 1.61 -14.23 0.00
CA VAL A 186 1.78 -15.51 0.71
C VAL A 186 2.51 -15.22 2.01
N ASP A 187 1.91 -15.61 3.13
CA ASP A 187 2.46 -15.46 4.47
C ASP A 187 2.81 -16.83 5.03
N GLY A 188 4.10 -17.15 5.06
CA GLY A 188 4.62 -18.37 5.66
C GLY A 188 4.76 -18.24 7.17
N ARG A 189 4.39 -19.29 7.89
CA ARG A 189 4.75 -19.45 9.31
C ARG A 189 5.87 -20.47 9.39
N MET A 190 7.05 -20.02 9.79
CA MET A 190 8.06 -20.96 10.26
C MET A 190 7.67 -21.38 11.67
N ILE A 191 7.52 -22.68 11.88
CA ILE A 191 7.34 -23.31 13.19
C ILE A 191 8.68 -23.28 13.91
#